data_AF-A0A7X8KZD8-F1
#
_entry.id   AF-A0A7X8KZD8-F1
#
_cell.length_a   1.000
_cell.length_b   1.000
_cell.length_c   1.000
_cell.angle_alpha   90.00
_cell.angle_beta   90.00
_cell.angle_gamma   90.00
#
_symmetry.space_group_name_H-M   'P 1'
#
loop_
_entity.id
_entity.type
_entity.pdbx_description
1 polymer ?
#
loop_
_entity_poly.entity_id
_entity_poly.type
_entity_poly.pdbx_seq_one_letter_code
_entity_poly.pdbx_strand_id
1 'polypeptide(L)'
;MKAISRKIIVIVIFLLVFNTTVFAGVNPSRDEIEAMIDRVAIKRGIPAILLKGIARVESVFKHFNSDGSPKICGTSIGLMQINNIYGGYDNYKLKHDIIYNIEAGADVLLSKWSMSSYNKVSSVGNMDPNILENWYFALWAYNGWSVGNNPVSPYAKKYTYQQLIYDVIEKEYGKKIHNIDFSYLPRESNPSRSLIVPTPDNFSSGNIILYEKGDYVITDGIRGAYYLRDAPAGNYIYELSLGQLGVITEGPLLKKGFY
;
A
#
# COMPACT_ATOMS: atom_id res chain seq x y z
N MET A 1 79.14 -33.85 5.85
CA MET A 1 78.27 -32.77 6.37
C MET A 1 76.86 -32.99 5.83
N LYS A 2 75.91 -33.35 6.69
CA LYS A 2 74.52 -33.67 6.32
C LYS A 2 73.64 -32.49 6.74
N ALA A 3 73.05 -31.78 5.78
CA ALA A 3 72.20 -30.63 6.05
C ALA A 3 70.85 -31.09 6.63
N ILE A 4 70.57 -30.76 7.89
CA ILE A 4 69.28 -31.00 8.53
C ILE A 4 68.36 -29.85 8.16
N SER A 5 67.50 -30.07 7.18
CA SER A 5 66.40 -29.16 6.84
C SER A 5 65.34 -29.21 7.94
N ARG A 6 65.35 -28.22 8.85
CA ARG A 6 64.24 -27.97 9.78
C ARG A 6 63.04 -27.42 9.00
N LYS A 7 62.01 -28.24 8.79
CA LYS A 7 60.71 -27.77 8.30
C LYS A 7 59.99 -27.05 9.46
N ILE A 8 59.91 -25.73 9.38
CA ILE A 8 59.05 -24.93 10.25
C ILE A 8 57.64 -25.02 9.67
N ILE A 9 56.75 -25.73 10.37
CA ILE A 9 55.32 -25.74 10.05
C ILE A 9 54.71 -24.54 10.78
N VAL A 10 54.40 -23.49 10.05
CA VAL A 10 53.62 -22.35 10.54
C VAL A 10 52.14 -22.71 10.37
N ILE A 11 51.46 -22.99 11.49
CA ILE A 11 50.00 -23.16 11.52
C ILE A 11 49.41 -21.75 11.66
N VAL A 12 48.86 -21.21 10.56
CA VAL A 12 48.08 -19.98 10.58
C VAL A 12 46.63 -20.36 10.91
N ILE A 13 46.20 -20.09 12.13
CA ILE A 13 44.79 -20.20 12.53
C ILE A 13 44.08 -18.94 12.02
N PHE A 14 43.36 -19.08 10.91
CA PHE A 14 42.40 -18.06 10.48
C PHE A 14 41.14 -18.16 11.35
N LEU A 15 41.06 -17.35 12.39
CA LEU A 15 39.80 -17.09 13.11
C LEU A 15 38.93 -16.19 12.23
N LEU A 16 38.12 -16.81 11.37
CA LEU A 16 36.99 -16.16 10.71
C LEU A 16 35.91 -15.86 11.74
N VAL A 17 36.05 -14.72 12.43
CA VAL A 17 34.93 -14.14 13.18
C VAL A 17 33.99 -13.54 12.14
N PHE A 18 33.02 -14.33 11.68
CA PHE A 18 31.85 -13.79 11.01
C PHE A 18 31.13 -12.92 12.03
N ASN A 19 31.38 -11.62 12.00
CA ASN A 19 30.50 -10.64 12.63
C ASN A 19 29.19 -10.61 11.82
N THR A 20 28.33 -11.61 12.02
CA THR A 20 26.91 -11.51 11.64
C THR A 20 26.22 -10.62 12.67
N THR A 21 26.62 -9.35 12.73
CA THR A 21 25.72 -8.34 13.28
C THR A 21 24.63 -8.15 12.23
N VAL A 22 23.67 -9.07 12.24
CA VAL A 22 22.37 -8.80 11.64
C VAL A 22 21.88 -7.57 12.39
N PHE A 23 21.85 -6.42 11.73
CA PHE A 23 21.26 -5.22 12.30
C PHE A 23 19.81 -5.57 12.66
N ALA A 24 19.54 -5.73 13.95
CA ALA A 24 18.21 -5.99 14.44
C ALA A 24 17.36 -4.76 14.11
N GLY A 25 16.33 -4.93 13.27
CA GLY A 25 15.45 -3.84 12.90
C GLY A 25 14.64 -3.38 14.11
N VAL A 26 14.49 -2.07 14.29
CA VAL A 26 13.71 -1.48 15.38
C VAL A 26 12.51 -0.79 14.79
N ASN A 27 11.32 -1.03 15.34
CA ASN A 27 10.13 -0.29 14.96
C ASN A 27 10.25 1.15 15.50
N PRO A 28 10.08 2.19 14.66
CA PRO A 28 9.92 3.55 15.12
C PRO A 28 8.71 3.69 16.05
N SER A 29 8.59 4.84 16.71
CA SER A 29 7.39 5.17 17.47
C SER A 29 6.15 5.17 16.56
N ARG A 30 4.98 5.01 17.17
CA ARG A 30 3.71 5.05 16.43
C ARG A 30 3.56 6.34 15.63
N ASP A 31 3.89 7.48 16.24
CA ASP A 31 3.77 8.80 15.62
C ASP A 31 4.72 8.95 14.42
N GLU A 32 5.94 8.43 14.53
CA GLU A 32 6.89 8.42 13.40
C GLU A 32 6.39 7.55 12.25
N ILE A 33 5.86 6.34 12.52
CA ILE A 33 5.29 5.48 11.47
C ILE A 33 4.09 6.16 10.81
N GLU A 34 3.22 6.79 11.59
CA GLU A 34 2.09 7.52 11.03
C GLU A 34 2.51 8.70 10.17
N ALA A 35 3.51 9.48 10.59
CA ALA A 35 4.05 10.57 9.80
C ALA A 35 4.69 10.08 8.48
N MET A 36 5.32 8.90 8.51
CA MET A 36 5.81 8.22 7.30
C MET A 36 4.65 7.84 6.37
N ILE A 37 3.56 7.29 6.92
CA ILE A 37 2.36 6.94 6.16
C ILE A 37 1.69 8.18 5.57
N ASP A 38 1.55 9.26 6.34
CA ASP A 38 0.98 10.53 5.88
C ASP A 38 1.76 11.09 4.70
N ARG A 39 3.09 11.08 4.78
CA ARG A 39 3.96 11.52 3.70
C ARG A 39 3.72 10.73 2.41
N VAL A 40 3.66 9.40 2.50
CA VAL A 40 3.41 8.55 1.32
C VAL A 40 1.99 8.78 0.80
N ALA A 41 0.99 8.82 1.68
CA ALA A 41 -0.41 9.02 1.30
C ALA A 41 -0.63 10.32 0.52
N ILE A 42 -0.06 11.43 1.01
CA ILE A 42 -0.10 12.74 0.37
C ILE A 42 0.50 12.67 -1.04
N LYS A 43 1.71 12.11 -1.17
CA LYS A 43 2.39 11.96 -2.47
C LYS A 43 1.60 11.12 -3.47
N ARG A 44 0.80 10.18 -2.97
CA ARG A 44 0.09 9.18 -3.78
C ARG A 44 -1.39 9.52 -4.02
N GLY A 45 -1.88 10.65 -3.50
CA GLY A 45 -3.29 11.04 -3.62
C GLY A 45 -4.25 10.06 -2.93
N ILE A 46 -3.81 9.43 -1.83
CA ILE A 46 -4.60 8.48 -1.05
C ILE A 46 -5.02 9.15 0.26
N PRO A 47 -6.27 8.99 0.73
CA PRO A 47 -6.64 9.41 2.08
C PRO A 47 -5.77 8.73 3.13
N ALA A 48 -4.97 9.50 3.87
CA ALA A 48 -3.93 8.93 4.75
C ALA A 48 -4.47 8.00 5.83
N ILE A 49 -5.66 8.31 6.37
CA ILE A 49 -6.35 7.47 7.35
C ILE A 49 -6.67 6.06 6.83
N LEU A 50 -6.83 5.87 5.51
CA LEU A 50 -7.00 4.53 4.93
C LEU A 50 -5.71 3.72 5.00
N LEU A 51 -4.56 4.30 4.64
CA LEU A 51 -3.28 3.61 4.77
C LEU A 51 -2.92 3.33 6.24
N LYS A 52 -3.23 4.25 7.15
CA LYS A 52 -3.08 4.02 8.59
C LYS A 52 -3.98 2.87 9.08
N GLY A 53 -5.24 2.85 8.64
CA GLY A 53 -6.17 1.75 8.92
C GLY A 53 -5.65 0.41 8.43
N ILE A 54 -5.12 0.35 7.20
CA ILE A 54 -4.46 -0.84 6.65
C ILE A 54 -3.26 -1.24 7.51
N ALA A 55 -2.34 -0.33 7.83
CA ALA A 55 -1.16 -0.62 8.65
C ALA A 55 -1.54 -1.17 10.03
N ARG A 56 -2.64 -0.66 10.63
CA ARG A 56 -3.18 -1.19 11.88
C ARG A 56 -3.63 -2.64 11.74
N VAL A 57 -4.47 -2.91 10.73
CA VAL A 57 -5.07 -4.23 10.50
C VAL A 57 -4.03 -5.26 10.09
N GLU A 58 -3.10 -4.89 9.22
CA GLU A 58 -2.10 -5.79 8.67
C GLU A 58 -1.01 -6.17 9.69
N SER A 59 -0.55 -5.22 10.50
CA SER A 59 0.64 -5.47 11.32
C SER A 59 0.61 -4.88 12.72
N VAL A 60 -0.42 -4.13 13.08
CA VAL A 60 -0.48 -3.36 14.33
C VAL A 60 0.68 -2.36 14.38
N PHE A 61 0.98 -1.73 13.24
CA PHE A 61 2.10 -0.79 13.06
C PHE A 61 3.48 -1.40 13.36
N LYS A 62 3.70 -2.68 13.03
CA LYS A 62 4.98 -3.36 13.23
C LYS A 62 5.58 -3.78 11.91
N HIS A 63 6.75 -3.27 11.60
CA HIS A 63 7.58 -3.74 10.49
C HIS A 63 8.53 -4.87 10.93
N PHE A 64 9.02 -4.83 12.17
CA PHE A 64 9.92 -5.84 12.75
C PHE A 64 9.27 -6.57 13.93
N ASN A 65 9.70 -7.81 14.17
CA ASN A 65 9.39 -8.58 15.38
C ASN A 65 10.23 -8.09 16.57
N SER A 66 9.94 -8.59 17.77
CA SER A 66 10.66 -8.20 18.99
C SER A 66 12.14 -8.60 19.00
N ASP A 67 12.54 -9.60 18.20
CA ASP A 67 13.93 -10.02 17.99
C ASP A 67 14.64 -9.21 16.90
N GLY A 68 13.96 -8.22 16.31
CA GLY A 68 14.45 -7.37 15.22
C GLY A 68 14.43 -8.02 13.84
N SER A 69 13.91 -9.25 13.70
CA SER A 69 13.68 -9.84 12.39
C SER A 69 12.53 -9.12 11.65
N PRO A 70 12.55 -9.02 10.32
CA PRO A 70 11.42 -8.49 9.55
C PRO A 70 10.15 -9.30 9.84
N LYS A 71 9.01 -8.61 10.03
CA LYS A 71 7.72 -9.26 10.27
C LYS A 71 7.20 -9.89 8.98
N ILE A 72 7.19 -11.22 8.92
CA ILE A 72 6.76 -11.98 7.74
C ILE A 72 5.66 -12.96 8.14
N CYS A 73 4.53 -12.93 7.41
CA CYS A 73 3.44 -13.89 7.56
C CYS A 73 3.19 -14.60 6.22
N GLY A 74 3.56 -15.87 6.13
CA GLY A 74 3.55 -16.59 4.85
C GLY A 74 4.46 -15.91 3.82
N THR A 75 3.86 -15.30 2.80
CA THR A 75 4.58 -14.56 1.74
C THR A 75 4.47 -13.03 1.87
N SER A 76 3.76 -12.55 2.89
CA SER A 76 3.53 -11.13 3.15
C SER A 76 4.60 -10.54 4.06
N ILE A 77 5.10 -9.36 3.72
CA ILE A 77 6.29 -8.75 4.34
C ILE A 77 5.96 -7.37 4.94
N GLY A 78 6.39 -7.17 6.19
CA GLY A 78 6.54 -5.86 6.83
C GLY A 78 5.24 -5.18 7.27
N LEU A 79 5.35 -3.88 7.49
CA LEU A 79 4.29 -3.01 8.03
C LEU A 79 2.95 -3.11 7.28
N MET A 80 3.01 -3.14 5.95
CA MET A 80 1.84 -3.18 5.06
C MET A 80 1.51 -4.60 4.54
N GLN A 81 2.23 -5.62 5.03
CA GLN A 81 2.07 -7.05 4.67
C GLN A 81 2.06 -7.30 3.16
N ILE A 82 3.09 -6.81 2.46
CA ILE A 82 3.19 -6.88 1.01
C ILE A 82 3.56 -8.28 0.54
N ASN A 83 2.71 -8.88 -0.29
CA ASN A 83 3.03 -10.09 -1.03
C ASN A 83 3.76 -9.74 -2.33
N ASN A 84 4.99 -10.24 -2.48
CA ASN A 84 5.86 -9.89 -3.59
C ASN A 84 5.99 -10.98 -4.67
N ILE A 85 5.16 -12.03 -4.68
CA ILE A 85 5.27 -13.12 -5.68
C ILE A 85 5.17 -12.57 -7.11
N TYR A 86 4.29 -11.58 -7.34
CA TYR A 86 4.11 -10.92 -8.64
C TYR A 86 4.22 -9.38 -8.56
N GLY A 87 4.78 -8.86 -7.46
CA GLY A 87 4.83 -7.41 -7.20
C GLY A 87 5.96 -6.68 -7.93
N GLY A 88 7.05 -7.41 -8.22
CA GLY A 88 8.26 -6.84 -8.83
C GLY A 88 8.98 -5.86 -7.91
N TYR A 89 8.78 -5.94 -6.60
CA TYR A 89 9.46 -5.10 -5.62
C TYR A 89 10.82 -5.70 -5.21
N ASP A 90 11.74 -4.86 -4.75
CA ASP A 90 12.96 -5.30 -4.10
C ASP A 90 12.64 -5.97 -2.75
N ASN A 91 12.88 -7.28 -2.65
CA ASN A 91 12.62 -8.07 -1.44
C ASN A 91 13.47 -7.66 -0.24
N TYR A 92 14.69 -7.18 -0.46
CA TYR A 92 15.55 -6.73 0.63
C TYR A 92 15.01 -5.41 1.19
N LYS A 93 14.66 -4.45 0.33
CA LYS A 93 14.04 -3.20 0.76
C LYS A 93 12.69 -3.42 1.43
N LEU A 94 11.84 -4.32 0.92
CA LEU A 94 10.56 -4.64 1.59
C LEU A 94 10.73 -5.08 3.04
N LYS A 95 11.86 -5.72 3.39
CA LYS A 95 12.16 -6.26 4.72
C LYS A 95 12.85 -5.28 5.65
N HIS A 96 13.55 -4.29 5.11
CA HIS A 96 14.50 -3.48 5.87
C HIS A 96 14.29 -1.96 5.72
N ASP A 97 13.51 -1.54 4.74
CA ASP A 97 13.15 -0.14 4.51
C ASP A 97 11.63 0.04 4.72
N ILE A 98 11.30 0.68 5.83
CA ILE A 98 9.91 0.91 6.25
C ILE A 98 9.20 1.81 5.23
N ILE A 99 9.85 2.87 4.72
CA ILE A 99 9.24 3.77 3.73
C ILE A 99 8.98 3.01 2.44
N TYR A 100 9.94 2.22 1.96
CA TYR A 100 9.76 1.41 0.77
C TYR A 100 8.58 0.43 0.92
N ASN A 101 8.39 -0.16 2.10
CA ASN A 101 7.25 -1.03 2.39
C ASN A 101 5.90 -0.29 2.41
N ILE A 102 5.87 0.95 2.93
CA ILE A 102 4.69 1.82 2.89
C ILE A 102 4.35 2.21 1.44
N GLU A 103 5.34 2.64 0.67
CA GLU A 103 5.21 2.97 -0.76
C GLU A 103 4.70 1.77 -1.57
N ALA A 104 5.20 0.57 -1.29
CA ALA A 104 4.70 -0.66 -1.91
C ALA A 104 3.25 -0.96 -1.52
N GLY A 105 2.85 -0.69 -0.28
CA GLY A 105 1.44 -0.78 0.16
C GLY A 105 0.54 0.20 -0.56
N ALA A 106 0.98 1.45 -0.72
CA ALA A 106 0.27 2.46 -1.49
C ALA A 106 0.12 2.05 -2.97
N ASP A 107 1.18 1.53 -3.60
CA ASP A 107 1.15 0.98 -4.96
C ASP A 107 0.12 -0.16 -5.09
N VAL A 108 0.09 -1.09 -4.13
CA VAL A 108 -0.87 -2.20 -4.13
C VAL A 108 -2.30 -1.67 -4.03
N LEU A 109 -2.58 -0.73 -3.12
CA LEU A 109 -3.92 -0.15 -2.98
C LEU A 109 -4.35 0.59 -4.25
N LEU A 110 -3.48 1.41 -4.84
CA LEU A 110 -3.75 2.11 -6.09
C LEU A 110 -3.93 1.16 -7.28
N SER A 111 -3.23 0.02 -7.29
CA SER A 111 -3.47 -1.04 -8.26
C SER A 111 -4.89 -1.59 -8.12
N LYS A 112 -5.37 -1.82 -6.88
CA LYS A 112 -6.75 -2.29 -6.64
C LYS A 112 -7.80 -1.25 -7.01
N TRP A 113 -7.54 0.01 -6.69
CA TRP A 113 -8.35 1.13 -7.15
C TRP A 113 -8.44 1.19 -8.68
N SER A 114 -7.30 1.04 -9.36
CA SER A 114 -7.24 0.99 -10.82
C SER A 114 -8.04 -0.19 -11.38
N MET A 115 -8.02 -1.36 -10.73
CA MET A 115 -8.85 -2.50 -11.13
C MET A 115 -10.35 -2.14 -11.11
N SER A 116 -10.81 -1.36 -10.14
CA SER A 116 -12.18 -0.83 -10.12
C SER A 116 -12.43 0.15 -11.27
N SER A 117 -11.52 1.10 -11.50
CA SER A 117 -11.63 2.10 -12.58
C SER A 117 -11.69 1.47 -13.98
N TYR A 118 -10.98 0.36 -14.20
CA TYR A 118 -10.96 -0.38 -15.47
C TYR A 118 -11.95 -1.55 -15.53
N ASN A 119 -13.00 -1.54 -14.68
CA ASN A 119 -14.09 -2.53 -14.67
C ASN A 119 -13.58 -3.99 -14.54
N LYS A 120 -12.54 -4.21 -13.74
CA LYS A 120 -12.05 -5.54 -13.35
C LYS A 120 -12.57 -5.96 -11.98
N VAL A 121 -12.92 -4.98 -11.15
CA VAL A 121 -13.49 -5.10 -9.81
C VAL A 121 -14.66 -4.12 -9.74
N SER A 122 -15.63 -4.39 -8.88
CA SER A 122 -16.76 -3.47 -8.65
C SER A 122 -16.27 -2.10 -8.16
N SER A 123 -17.11 -1.08 -8.32
CA SER A 123 -16.80 0.30 -7.91
C SER A 123 -17.94 0.93 -7.14
N VAL A 124 -17.65 2.08 -6.52
CA VAL A 124 -18.64 2.89 -5.80
C VAL A 124 -18.69 4.27 -6.42
N GLY A 125 -19.90 4.75 -6.70
CA GLY A 125 -20.19 6.07 -7.23
C GLY A 125 -19.42 6.42 -8.51
N ASN A 126 -18.95 7.67 -8.56
CA ASN A 126 -18.08 8.18 -9.62
C ASN A 126 -16.60 7.86 -9.40
N MET A 127 -16.29 7.06 -8.38
CA MET A 127 -14.93 6.81 -7.89
C MET A 127 -14.15 8.08 -7.54
N ASP A 128 -14.75 9.14 -7.00
CA ASP A 128 -13.94 10.24 -6.45
C ASP A 128 -12.99 9.72 -5.35
N PRO A 129 -11.64 9.80 -5.51
CA PRO A 129 -10.70 9.32 -4.50
C PRO A 129 -10.71 10.17 -3.22
N ASN A 130 -11.30 11.38 -3.26
CA ASN A 130 -11.49 12.20 -2.07
C ASN A 130 -12.71 11.76 -1.23
N ILE A 131 -13.49 10.77 -1.66
CA ILE A 131 -14.60 10.21 -0.87
C ILE A 131 -14.16 8.87 -0.28
N LEU A 132 -14.13 8.76 1.05
CA LEU A 132 -13.62 7.57 1.75
C LEU A 132 -14.39 6.30 1.39
N GLU A 133 -15.71 6.38 1.31
CA GLU A 133 -16.59 5.27 0.98
C GLU A 133 -16.33 4.70 -0.42
N ASN A 134 -15.80 5.53 -1.34
CA ASN A 134 -15.51 5.07 -2.69
C ASN A 134 -14.38 4.02 -2.74
N TRP A 135 -13.57 3.93 -1.69
CA TRP A 135 -12.47 2.98 -1.59
C TRP A 135 -12.89 1.56 -1.18
N TYR A 136 -14.17 1.33 -0.86
CA TYR A 136 -14.67 0.06 -0.30
C TYR A 136 -14.16 -1.19 -1.03
N PHE A 137 -14.31 -1.23 -2.36
CA PHE A 137 -13.89 -2.40 -3.15
C PHE A 137 -12.37 -2.49 -3.34
N ALA A 138 -11.66 -1.36 -3.35
CA ALA A 138 -10.20 -1.36 -3.36
C ALA A 138 -9.63 -1.95 -2.06
N LEU A 139 -10.22 -1.61 -0.91
CA LEU A 139 -9.87 -2.19 0.39
C LEU A 139 -10.15 -3.69 0.44
N TRP A 140 -11.32 -4.12 -0.04
CA TRP A 140 -11.65 -5.54 -0.16
C TRP A 140 -10.60 -6.26 -1.02
N ALA A 141 -10.27 -5.71 -2.19
CA ALA A 141 -9.31 -6.29 -3.11
C ALA A 141 -7.87 -6.25 -2.58
N TYR A 142 -7.53 -5.32 -1.68
CA TYR A 142 -6.22 -5.27 -1.01
C TYR A 142 -5.99 -6.54 -0.20
N ASN A 143 -7.01 -6.98 0.55
CA ASN A 143 -6.97 -8.22 1.33
C ASN A 143 -7.19 -9.50 0.49
N GLY A 144 -7.35 -9.39 -0.83
CA GLY A 144 -7.37 -10.54 -1.75
C GLY A 144 -8.72 -10.89 -2.38
N TRP A 145 -9.71 -9.98 -2.40
CA TRP A 145 -10.98 -10.16 -3.14
C TRP A 145 -11.71 -11.49 -2.87
N SER A 146 -11.76 -11.89 -1.59
CA SER A 146 -12.37 -13.16 -1.16
C SER A 146 -13.84 -12.97 -0.76
N VAL A 147 -14.68 -13.98 -1.03
CA VAL A 147 -16.10 -14.03 -0.60
C VAL A 147 -16.24 -13.90 0.92
N GLY A 148 -15.25 -14.30 1.71
CA GLY A 148 -15.28 -14.13 3.17
C GLY A 148 -15.27 -12.65 3.63
N ASN A 149 -14.92 -11.72 2.74
CA ASN A 149 -15.00 -10.28 3.00
C ASN A 149 -16.30 -9.66 2.46
N ASN A 150 -17.24 -10.48 1.97
CA ASN A 150 -18.59 -10.06 1.60
C ASN A 150 -19.49 -10.08 2.85
N PRO A 151 -19.99 -8.92 3.33
CA PRO A 151 -20.76 -8.85 4.58
C PRO A 151 -22.12 -9.54 4.53
N VAL A 152 -22.69 -9.76 3.33
CA VAL A 152 -23.99 -10.47 3.18
C VAL A 152 -23.83 -11.95 2.92
N SER A 153 -22.60 -12.45 2.81
CA SER A 153 -22.33 -13.86 2.51
C SER A 153 -22.58 -14.77 3.70
N PRO A 154 -23.13 -15.99 3.49
CA PRO A 154 -23.18 -17.00 4.54
C PRO A 154 -21.78 -17.43 5.02
N TYR A 155 -20.74 -17.15 4.23
CA TYR A 155 -19.33 -17.44 4.56
C TYR A 155 -18.57 -16.20 5.04
N ALA A 156 -19.28 -15.11 5.36
CA ALA A 156 -18.68 -13.88 5.83
C ALA A 156 -17.86 -14.12 7.11
N LYS A 157 -16.68 -13.51 7.19
CA LYS A 157 -15.97 -13.35 8.46
C LYS A 157 -16.83 -12.52 9.40
N LYS A 158 -16.67 -12.73 10.72
CA LYS A 158 -17.35 -11.93 11.76
C LYS A 158 -17.19 -10.43 11.53
N TYR A 159 -15.99 -10.01 11.13
CA TYR A 159 -15.71 -8.67 10.64
C TYR A 159 -15.01 -8.80 9.29
N THR A 160 -15.59 -8.18 8.26
CA THR A 160 -14.93 -8.10 6.95
C THR A 160 -13.72 -7.19 7.04
N TYR A 161 -12.79 -7.32 6.10
CA TYR A 161 -11.57 -6.50 6.10
C TYR A 161 -11.88 -4.99 6.04
N GLN A 162 -12.87 -4.62 5.24
CA GLN A 162 -13.36 -3.26 5.10
C GLN A 162 -13.90 -2.73 6.43
N GLN A 163 -14.73 -3.54 7.12
CA GLN A 163 -15.27 -3.16 8.42
C GLN A 163 -14.17 -3.00 9.47
N LEU A 164 -13.16 -3.88 9.49
CA LEU A 164 -12.02 -3.74 10.41
C LEU A 164 -11.28 -2.41 10.21
N ILE A 165 -11.09 -1.99 8.96
CA ILE A 165 -10.46 -0.70 8.65
C ILE A 165 -11.34 0.46 9.10
N TYR A 166 -12.65 0.41 8.82
CA TYR A 166 -13.57 1.47 9.21
C TYR A 166 -13.65 1.61 10.73
N ASP A 167 -13.74 0.50 11.46
CA ASP A 167 -13.76 0.47 12.92
C ASP A 167 -12.46 1.03 13.52
N VAL A 168 -11.30 0.69 12.94
CA VAL A 168 -10.01 1.27 13.33
C VAL A 168 -10.01 2.78 13.13
N ILE A 169 -10.49 3.25 11.98
CA ILE A 169 -10.45 4.68 11.65
C ILE A 169 -11.39 5.48 12.54
N GLU A 170 -12.60 4.96 12.80
CA GLU A 170 -13.53 5.60 13.73
C GLU A 170 -12.96 5.64 15.15
N LYS A 171 -12.36 4.53 15.61
CA LYS A 171 -11.81 4.43 16.97
C LYS A 171 -10.54 5.26 17.18
N GLU A 172 -9.59 5.21 16.25
CA GLU A 172 -8.25 5.80 16.44
C GLU A 172 -8.16 7.23 15.89
N TYR A 173 -9.03 7.61 14.93
CA TYR A 173 -9.00 8.94 14.29
C TYR A 173 -10.33 9.71 14.37
N GLY A 174 -11.35 9.16 15.04
CA GLY A 174 -12.64 9.84 15.25
C GLY A 174 -13.45 10.08 13.96
N LYS A 175 -13.10 9.39 12.87
CA LYS A 175 -13.72 9.58 11.55
C LYS A 175 -14.59 8.38 11.21
N LYS A 176 -15.89 8.58 11.16
CA LYS A 176 -16.84 7.55 10.71
C LYS A 176 -16.85 7.45 9.19
N ILE A 177 -16.69 6.24 8.68
CA ILE A 177 -16.86 5.89 7.26
C ILE A 177 -18.12 5.03 7.16
N HIS A 178 -19.04 5.40 6.27
CA HIS A 178 -20.29 4.69 6.13
C HIS A 178 -20.14 3.47 5.21
N ASN A 179 -20.85 2.40 5.52
CA ASN A 179 -20.91 1.27 4.61
C ASN A 179 -21.72 1.64 3.36
N ILE A 180 -21.34 1.02 2.24
CA ILE A 180 -22.17 1.01 1.04
C ILE A 180 -23.49 0.29 1.32
N ASP A 181 -24.50 0.50 0.46
CA ASP A 181 -25.73 -0.29 0.54
C ASP A 181 -25.45 -1.75 0.15
N PHE A 182 -25.47 -2.63 1.14
CA PHE A 182 -25.20 -4.05 0.96
C PHE A 182 -26.29 -4.79 0.17
N SER A 183 -27.45 -4.19 -0.07
CA SER A 183 -28.50 -4.78 -0.92
C SER A 183 -28.03 -5.00 -2.38
N TYR A 184 -27.00 -4.27 -2.82
CA TYR A 184 -26.39 -4.42 -4.14
C TYR A 184 -25.43 -5.62 -4.24
N LEU A 185 -25.03 -6.21 -3.11
CA LEU A 185 -24.04 -7.28 -3.09
C LEU A 185 -24.71 -8.65 -3.30
N PRO A 186 -24.17 -9.52 -4.17
CA PRO A 186 -24.67 -10.88 -4.29
C PRO A 186 -24.34 -11.67 -3.03
N ARG A 187 -25.27 -12.53 -2.58
CA ARG A 187 -25.13 -13.28 -1.33
C ARG A 187 -24.03 -14.35 -1.38
N GLU A 188 -23.87 -15.07 -2.49
CA GLU A 188 -23.05 -16.30 -2.52
C GLU A 188 -21.78 -16.17 -3.36
N SER A 189 -21.50 -14.99 -3.90
CA SER A 189 -20.38 -14.77 -4.81
C SER A 189 -19.71 -13.42 -4.57
N ASN A 190 -18.58 -13.21 -5.27
CA ASN A 190 -18.00 -11.88 -5.38
C ASN A 190 -18.87 -11.03 -6.32
N PRO A 191 -19.03 -9.72 -6.05
CA PRO A 191 -19.80 -8.85 -6.91
C PRO A 191 -19.23 -8.76 -8.33
N SER A 192 -20.11 -8.53 -9.30
CA SER A 192 -19.73 -8.41 -10.71
C SER A 192 -18.73 -7.27 -10.90
N ARG A 193 -17.77 -7.45 -11.82
CA ARG A 193 -16.83 -6.40 -12.22
C ARG A 193 -17.51 -5.16 -12.83
N SER A 194 -18.77 -5.30 -13.25
CA SER A 194 -19.59 -4.21 -13.79
C SER A 194 -20.52 -3.58 -12.75
N LEU A 195 -20.52 -4.08 -11.51
CA LEU A 195 -21.34 -3.51 -10.44
C LEU A 195 -20.77 -2.15 -10.03
N ILE A 196 -21.64 -1.15 -10.04
CA ILE A 196 -21.39 0.17 -9.50
C ILE A 196 -22.43 0.39 -8.41
N VAL A 197 -21.98 0.46 -7.16
CA VAL A 197 -22.86 0.78 -6.01
C VAL A 197 -22.90 2.29 -5.86
N PRO A 198 -24.05 2.95 -5.63
CA PRO A 198 -24.07 4.38 -5.37
C PRO A 198 -23.20 4.76 -4.18
N THR A 199 -22.56 5.93 -4.23
CA THR A 199 -21.96 6.53 -3.02
C THR A 199 -23.09 6.76 -2.00
N PRO A 200 -22.94 6.36 -0.73
CA PRO A 200 -23.95 6.61 0.29
C PRO A 200 -24.23 8.11 0.45
N ASP A 201 -25.47 8.49 0.76
CA ASP A 201 -25.85 9.91 0.99
C ASP A 201 -24.99 10.56 2.08
N ASN A 202 -24.69 9.80 3.13
CA ASN A 202 -23.73 10.19 4.16
C ASN A 202 -22.35 9.68 3.77
N PHE A 203 -21.53 10.54 3.18
CA PHE A 203 -20.15 10.23 2.83
C PHE A 203 -19.16 11.18 3.48
N SER A 204 -17.90 10.78 3.51
CA SER A 204 -16.84 11.47 4.23
C SER A 204 -15.70 11.87 3.29
N SER A 205 -15.25 13.13 3.40
CA SER A 205 -14.02 13.60 2.73
C SER A 205 -12.78 12.89 3.28
N GLY A 206 -11.88 12.52 2.37
CA GLY A 206 -10.56 11.95 2.62
C GLY A 206 -9.45 12.98 2.72
N ASN A 207 -9.73 14.25 2.38
CA ASN A 207 -8.81 15.39 2.44
C ASN A 207 -7.52 15.15 1.62
N ILE A 208 -7.66 14.60 0.42
CA ILE A 208 -6.51 14.50 -0.50
C ILE A 208 -6.11 15.89 -1.00
N ILE A 209 -4.82 16.06 -1.31
CA ILE A 209 -4.33 17.28 -1.94
C ILE A 209 -4.60 17.19 -3.44
N LEU A 210 -5.25 18.22 -3.99
CA LEU A 210 -5.41 18.39 -5.42
C LEU A 210 -4.48 19.51 -5.88
N TYR A 211 -3.88 19.35 -7.05
CA TYR A 211 -3.02 20.38 -7.64
C TYR A 211 -3.83 21.29 -8.56
N GLU A 212 -3.50 22.57 -8.55
CA GLU A 212 -4.12 23.59 -9.39
C GLU A 212 -3.19 24.01 -10.52
N LYS A 213 -3.78 24.67 -11.54
CA LYS A 213 -3.00 25.23 -12.64
C LYS A 213 -1.95 26.19 -12.11
N GLY A 214 -0.69 25.94 -12.47
CA GLY A 214 0.48 26.71 -12.03
C GLY A 214 1.29 26.05 -10.93
N ASP A 215 0.78 24.98 -10.30
CA ASP A 215 1.55 24.21 -9.32
C ASP A 215 2.74 23.51 -9.97
N TYR A 216 3.85 23.47 -9.24
CA TYR A 216 5.03 22.70 -9.61
C TYR A 216 4.98 21.33 -8.95
N VAL A 217 5.18 20.28 -9.74
CA VAL A 217 5.19 18.89 -9.30
C VAL A 217 6.45 18.19 -9.74
N ILE A 218 6.87 17.17 -9.00
CA ILE A 218 8.02 16.33 -9.35
C ILE A 218 7.59 14.86 -9.33
N THR A 219 8.06 14.07 -10.29
CA THR A 219 7.84 12.62 -10.26
C THR A 219 8.57 11.99 -9.07
N ASP A 220 7.86 11.20 -8.27
CA ASP A 220 8.38 10.58 -7.04
C ASP A 220 7.77 9.18 -6.83
N GLY A 221 8.42 8.35 -6.03
CA GLY A 221 8.01 6.98 -5.68
C GLY A 221 9.12 5.95 -5.85
N ILE A 222 8.75 4.66 -5.85
CA ILE A 222 9.70 3.53 -5.81
C ILE A 222 9.91 2.83 -7.17
N ARG A 223 9.25 3.29 -8.23
CA ARG A 223 9.36 2.73 -9.58
C ARG A 223 10.41 3.48 -10.38
N GLY A 224 11.07 2.79 -11.32
CA GLY A 224 12.10 3.40 -12.16
C GLY A 224 11.57 4.27 -13.31
N ALA A 225 10.29 4.12 -13.65
CA ALA A 225 9.64 4.83 -14.74
C ALA A 225 8.20 5.18 -14.35
N TYR A 226 7.76 6.36 -14.78
CA TYR A 226 6.41 6.89 -14.61
C TYR A 226 5.84 7.18 -15.99
N TYR A 227 4.52 7.22 -16.11
CA TYR A 227 3.89 7.37 -17.43
C TYR A 227 2.86 8.48 -17.40
N LEU A 228 3.10 9.52 -18.20
CA LEU A 228 2.13 10.56 -18.49
C LEU A 228 1.00 9.98 -19.36
N ARG A 229 -0.24 10.39 -19.07
CA ARG A 229 -1.41 10.01 -19.86
C ARG A 229 -2.00 11.23 -20.57
N ASP A 230 -2.66 10.98 -21.70
CA ASP A 230 -3.39 12.01 -22.47
C ASP A 230 -4.64 12.55 -21.76
N ALA A 231 -5.19 11.80 -20.82
CA ALA A 231 -6.30 12.19 -19.95
C ALA A 231 -6.30 11.31 -18.68
N PRO A 232 -7.06 11.65 -17.62
CA PRO A 232 -7.21 10.76 -16.48
C PRO A 232 -7.83 9.41 -16.93
N ALA A 233 -7.20 8.31 -16.50
CA ALA A 233 -7.43 6.93 -16.99
C ALA A 233 -7.27 6.73 -18.51
N GLY A 234 -6.54 7.61 -19.20
CA GLY A 234 -6.27 7.58 -20.65
C GLY A 234 -5.08 6.70 -21.05
N ASN A 235 -4.57 6.88 -22.26
CA ASN A 235 -3.43 6.10 -22.78
C ASN A 235 -2.10 6.69 -22.32
N TYR A 236 -1.08 5.84 -22.18
CA TYR A 236 0.28 6.31 -21.97
C TYR A 236 0.78 7.04 -23.21
N ILE A 237 1.28 8.26 -23.03
CA ILE A 237 1.82 9.08 -24.12
C ILE A 237 3.30 9.36 -23.98
N TYR A 238 3.83 9.32 -22.75
CA TYR A 238 5.22 9.64 -22.49
C TYR A 238 5.71 8.97 -21.22
N GLU A 239 6.97 8.50 -21.23
CA GLU A 239 7.64 7.98 -20.04
C GLU A 239 8.43 9.12 -19.36
N LEU A 240 8.18 9.30 -18.06
CA LEU A 240 8.86 10.26 -17.22
C LEU A 240 9.86 9.53 -16.32
N SER A 241 11.06 10.09 -16.19
CA SER A 241 12.06 9.61 -15.22
C SER A 241 11.71 10.05 -13.80
N LEU A 242 12.31 9.41 -12.80
CA LEU A 242 12.24 9.86 -11.40
C LEU A 242 12.88 11.25 -11.25
N GLY A 243 12.28 12.13 -10.44
CA GLY A 243 12.82 13.47 -10.17
C GLY A 243 12.58 14.49 -11.30
N GLN A 244 11.69 14.20 -12.23
CA GLN A 244 11.36 15.09 -13.34
C GLN A 244 10.37 16.17 -12.89
N LEU A 245 10.77 17.43 -13.02
CA LEU A 245 9.95 18.60 -12.71
C LEU A 245 8.91 18.83 -13.81
N GLY A 246 7.67 19.12 -13.41
CA GLY A 246 6.56 19.51 -14.27
C GLY A 246 5.77 20.68 -13.68
N VAL A 247 4.94 21.29 -14.52
CA VAL A 247 3.98 22.31 -14.12
C VAL A 247 2.58 21.83 -14.49
N ILE A 248 1.61 22.03 -13.59
CA ILE A 248 0.21 21.70 -13.85
C ILE A 248 -0.38 22.76 -14.77
N THR A 249 -0.84 22.35 -15.96
CA THR A 249 -1.33 23.26 -17.00
C THR A 249 -2.85 23.45 -16.96
N GLU A 250 -3.57 22.50 -16.38
CA GLU A 250 -5.02 22.45 -16.30
C GLU A 250 -5.45 21.95 -14.91
N GLY A 251 -6.61 22.41 -14.44
CA GLY A 251 -7.10 22.09 -13.10
C GLY A 251 -7.48 20.62 -12.94
N PRO A 252 -7.69 20.16 -11.69
CA PRO A 252 -7.96 18.76 -11.42
C PRO A 252 -9.33 18.41 -12.01
N LEU A 253 -9.38 17.41 -12.90
CA LEU A 253 -10.60 16.96 -13.55
C LEU A 253 -10.84 15.49 -13.20
N LEU A 254 -11.86 15.23 -12.39
CA LEU A 254 -12.21 13.87 -12.04
C LEU A 254 -12.72 13.09 -13.26
N LYS A 255 -12.03 12.02 -13.63
CA LYS A 255 -12.49 11.07 -14.65
C LYS A 255 -12.05 9.65 -14.30
N LYS A 256 -13.04 8.75 -14.17
CA LYS A 256 -12.85 7.34 -13.82
C LYS A 256 -11.99 7.15 -12.56
N GLY A 257 -12.19 7.99 -11.56
CA GLY A 257 -11.47 7.94 -10.29
C GLY A 257 -10.03 8.39 -10.29
N PHE A 258 -9.63 9.20 -11.27
CA PHE A 258 -8.37 9.93 -11.26
C PHE A 258 -8.65 11.42 -11.50
N TYR A 259 -7.86 12.26 -10.84
CA TYR A 259 -7.78 13.70 -11.09
C TYR A 259 -6.67 14.01 -12.09
#